data_AF-A0A9Q4L636-F1
#
_entry.id   AF-A0A9Q4L636-F1
#
_cell.length_a   1.000
_cell.length_b   1.000
_cell.length_c   1.000
_cell.angle_alpha   90.00
_cell.angle_beta   90.00
_cell.angle_gamma   90.00
#
_symmetry.space_group_name_H-M   'P 1'
#
loop_
_entity.id
_entity.type
_entity.pdbx_description
1 polymer ?
#
loop_
_entity_poly.entity_id
_entity_poly.type
_entity_poly.pdbx_seq_one_letter_code
_entity_poly.pdbx_strand_id
1 'polypeptide(L)'
;MPIPESKFEDWKGTGADKGSKEASDKLESILRLNRSPAEQSEGEYEILRQGSYKNDTYTYGSSDVDIIAKLTSAWSRDLSDLKDEDREGTV
;
A
#
# COMPACT_ATOMS: atom_id res chain seq x y z
N MET A 1 26.50 33.99 0.43
CA MET A 1 27.39 32.90 0.00
C MET A 1 26.58 31.93 -0.84
N PRO A 2 27.04 31.53 -2.03
CA PRO A 2 26.38 30.49 -2.81
C PRO A 2 26.59 29.12 -2.16
N ILE A 3 25.60 28.24 -2.29
CA ILE A 3 25.72 26.83 -1.90
C ILE A 3 26.56 26.12 -2.98
N PRO A 4 27.59 25.33 -2.61
CA PRO A 4 28.37 24.57 -3.58
C PRO A 4 27.54 23.52 -4.32
N GLU A 5 27.78 23.32 -5.62
CA GLU A 5 27.07 22.32 -6.43
C GLU A 5 27.20 20.90 -5.84
N SER A 6 28.35 20.59 -5.25
CA SER A 6 28.62 19.31 -4.58
C SER A 6 27.65 19.00 -3.43
N LYS A 7 27.01 20.02 -2.83
CA LYS A 7 25.99 19.80 -1.80
C LYS A 7 24.68 19.27 -2.39
N PHE A 8 24.36 19.61 -3.63
CA PHE A 8 23.17 19.06 -4.30
C PHE A 8 23.38 17.60 -4.70
N GLU A 9 24.62 17.21 -5.04
CA GLU A 9 24.96 15.80 -5.24
C GLU A 9 24.75 14.97 -3.95
N ASP A 10 25.11 15.52 -2.79
CA ASP A 10 24.85 14.90 -1.48
C ASP A 10 23.34 14.79 -1.19
N TRP A 11 22.54 15.81 -1.54
CA TRP A 11 21.12 15.89 -1.18
C TRP A 11 20.16 15.19 -2.13
N LYS A 12 20.51 15.05 -3.41
CA LYS A 12 19.66 14.41 -4.42
C LYS A 12 19.67 12.88 -4.35
N GLY A 13 20.62 12.30 -3.61
CA GLY A 13 20.69 10.86 -3.41
C GLY A 13 19.46 10.35 -2.68
N THR A 14 18.83 9.32 -3.21
CA THR A 14 17.79 8.58 -2.49
C THR A 14 18.44 7.84 -1.33
N GLY A 15 18.10 8.20 -0.10
CA GLY A 15 18.85 7.79 1.09
C GLY A 15 18.61 6.35 1.55
N ALA A 16 17.94 5.49 0.77
CA ALA A 16 17.68 4.12 1.23
C ALA A 16 18.97 3.33 1.37
N ASP A 17 19.26 3.00 2.62
CA ASP A 17 20.01 1.81 2.92
C ASP A 17 19.19 0.61 2.42
N LYS A 18 19.84 -0.29 1.68
CA LYS A 18 19.21 -1.44 1.00
C LYS A 18 18.22 -2.21 1.89
N GLY A 19 18.50 -2.27 3.19
CA GLY A 19 17.70 -2.97 4.18
C GLY A 19 16.29 -2.43 4.39
N SER A 20 16.05 -1.11 4.32
CA SER A 20 14.70 -0.57 4.58
C SER A 20 13.78 -0.67 3.38
N LYS A 21 14.35 -0.61 2.16
CA LYS A 21 13.61 -0.97 0.94
C LYS A 21 13.19 -2.45 1.00
N GLU A 22 14.12 -3.34 1.35
CA GLU A 22 13.83 -4.77 1.52
C GLU A 22 12.79 -5.04 2.63
N ALA A 23 12.87 -4.33 3.76
CA ALA A 23 11.88 -4.43 4.84
C ALA A 23 10.49 -3.98 4.38
N SER A 24 10.41 -2.88 3.62
CA SER A 24 9.18 -2.36 3.01
C SER A 24 8.55 -3.39 2.06
N ASP A 25 9.36 -3.97 1.16
CA ASP A 25 8.95 -5.01 0.22
C ASP A 25 8.44 -6.27 0.92
N LYS A 26 9.07 -6.62 2.04
CA LYS A 26 8.67 -7.76 2.87
C LYS A 26 7.36 -7.51 3.60
N LEU A 27 7.11 -6.29 4.10
CA LEU A 27 5.87 -5.93 4.77
C LEU A 27 4.66 -6.05 3.84
N GLU A 28 4.77 -5.51 2.62
CA GLU A 28 3.72 -5.63 1.61
C GLU A 28 3.44 -7.10 1.27
N SER A 29 4.49 -7.90 1.09
CA SER A 29 4.36 -9.33 0.80
C SER A 29 3.68 -10.08 1.94
N ILE A 30 3.99 -9.77 3.20
CA ILE A 30 3.38 -10.41 4.38
C ILE A 30 1.89 -10.09 4.49
N LEU A 31 1.51 -8.84 4.22
CA LEU A 31 0.11 -8.42 4.30
C LEU A 31 -0.77 -9.05 3.20
N ARG A 32 -0.18 -9.51 2.10
CA ARG A 32 -0.84 -10.27 1.04
C ARG A 32 -0.88 -11.79 1.25
N LEU A 33 -0.29 -12.31 2.32
CA LEU A 33 -0.37 -13.75 2.61
C LEU A 33 -1.77 -14.12 3.09
N ASN A 34 -2.27 -15.30 2.71
CA ASN A 34 -3.59 -15.83 3.18
C ASN A 34 -3.76 -15.88 4.71
N ARG A 35 -2.65 -15.82 5.46
CA ARG A 35 -2.66 -15.79 6.93
C ARG A 35 -2.65 -14.38 7.52
N SER A 36 -2.65 -13.34 6.68
CA SER A 36 -2.65 -11.97 7.15
C SER A 36 -4.03 -11.62 7.74
N PRO A 37 -4.09 -10.72 8.72
CA PRO A 37 -5.37 -10.25 9.24
C PRO A 37 -6.28 -9.62 8.17
N ALA A 38 -5.71 -9.05 7.10
CA ALA A 38 -6.47 -8.48 6.00
C ALA A 38 -7.15 -9.58 5.17
N GLU A 39 -6.41 -10.64 4.80
CA GLU A 39 -6.95 -11.78 4.05
C GLU A 39 -7.91 -12.65 4.89
N GLN A 40 -7.76 -12.65 6.22
CA GLN A 40 -8.66 -13.38 7.13
C GLN A 40 -9.89 -12.58 7.57
N SER A 41 -9.99 -11.32 7.18
CA SER A 41 -11.15 -10.50 7.56
C SER A 41 -12.37 -10.84 6.72
N GLU A 42 -13.57 -10.55 7.24
CA GLU A 42 -14.82 -10.77 6.50
C GLU A 42 -15.01 -9.80 5.32
N GLY A 43 -14.21 -8.74 5.24
CA GLY A 43 -14.23 -7.78 4.14
C GLY A 43 -13.15 -8.07 3.11
N GLU A 44 -13.42 -7.75 1.85
CA GLU A 44 -12.37 -7.69 0.82
C GLU A 44 -11.52 -6.42 0.99
N TYR A 45 -10.20 -6.58 0.98
CA TYR A 45 -9.23 -5.49 1.07
C TYR A 45 -8.24 -5.51 -0.10
N GLU A 46 -7.92 -4.31 -0.59
CA GLU A 46 -6.81 -4.08 -1.49
C GLU A 46 -5.64 -3.49 -0.68
N ILE A 47 -4.52 -4.23 -0.60
CA ILE A 47 -3.28 -3.74 0.01
C ILE A 47 -2.48 -2.95 -1.02
N LEU A 48 -2.11 -1.72 -0.69
CA LEU A 48 -1.32 -0.83 -1.53
C LEU A 48 -0.19 -0.18 -0.74
N ARG A 49 0.92 0.13 -1.41
CA ARG A 49 1.94 1.04 -0.88
C ARG A 49 1.53 2.50 -1.11
N GLN A 50 2.04 3.41 -0.29
CA GLN A 50 2.05 4.85 -0.55
C GLN A 50 3.34 5.51 -0.06
N GLY A 51 3.39 6.84 -0.07
CA GLY A 51 4.47 7.60 0.54
C GLY A 51 5.80 7.55 -0.22
N SER A 52 6.89 7.87 0.50
CA SER A 52 8.22 8.04 -0.08
C SER A 52 8.77 6.74 -0.67
N TYR A 53 8.53 5.59 -0.03
CA TYR A 53 8.94 4.27 -0.51
C TYR A 53 8.16 3.76 -1.72
N LYS A 54 6.96 4.29 -2.00
CA LYS A 54 6.27 4.04 -3.28
C LYS A 54 6.84 4.89 -4.41
N ASN A 55 7.17 6.14 -4.10
CA ASN A 55 7.54 7.14 -5.10
C ASN A 55 9.06 7.28 -5.29
N ASP A 56 9.86 6.47 -4.60
CA ASP A 56 11.33 6.56 -4.54
C ASP A 56 11.86 7.97 -4.18
N THR A 57 11.12 8.68 -3.33
CA THR A 57 11.46 10.04 -2.85
C THR A 57 11.99 10.08 -1.42
N TYR A 58 12.35 8.93 -0.85
CA TYR A 58 12.94 8.87 0.49
C TYR A 58 14.36 9.46 0.48
N THR A 59 14.61 10.39 1.39
CA THR A 59 15.94 11.00 1.60
C THR A 59 16.70 10.35 2.75
N TYR A 60 16.03 9.52 3.56
CA TYR A 60 16.64 8.81 4.67
C TYR A 60 16.28 7.33 4.64
N GLY A 61 17.28 6.49 4.85
CA GLY A 61 17.12 5.04 4.74
C GLY A 61 16.41 4.41 5.92
N SER A 62 15.99 5.15 6.93
CA SER A 62 15.14 4.64 8.00
C SER A 62 13.81 5.37 8.09
N SER A 63 13.37 6.03 7.01
CA SER A 63 12.01 6.60 6.96
C SER A 63 10.97 5.49 7.14
N ASP A 64 9.81 5.84 7.69
CA ASP A 64 8.69 4.91 7.88
C ASP A 64 8.12 4.45 6.53
N VAL A 65 7.50 3.26 6.53
CA VAL A 65 6.84 2.66 5.36
C VAL A 65 5.34 2.86 5.46
N ASP A 66 4.77 3.55 4.49
CA ASP A 66 3.32 3.79 4.45
C ASP A 66 2.58 2.71 3.65
N ILE A 67 1.67 2.00 4.33
CA ILE A 67 0.79 0.98 3.74
C ILE A 67 -0.67 1.40 3.86
N ILE A 68 -1.44 1.19 2.80
CA ILE A 68 -2.89 1.36 2.76
C ILE A 68 -3.55 -0.03 2.70
N ALA A 69 -4.47 -0.28 3.62
CA ALA A 69 -5.44 -1.38 3.51
C ALA A 69 -6.80 -0.77 3.15
N LYS A 70 -7.18 -0.87 1.87
CA LYS A 70 -8.42 -0.28 1.35
C LYS A 70 -9.53 -1.32 1.33
N LEU A 71 -10.54 -1.15 2.16
CA LEU A 71 -11.76 -1.97 2.12
C LEU A 71 -12.48 -1.73 0.78
N THR A 72 -12.59 -2.77 -0.05
CA THR A 72 -13.28 -2.73 -1.35
C THR A 72 -14.70 -3.24 -1.29
N SER A 73 -15.05 -3.98 -0.22
CA SER A 73 -16.36 -4.58 0.00
C SER A 73 -17.34 -3.71 0.80
N ALA A 74 -17.02 -2.43 1.03
CA ALA A 74 -17.83 -1.53 1.85
C ALA A 74 -19.29 -1.38 1.37
N TRP A 75 -19.54 -1.68 0.09
CA TRP A 75 -20.87 -1.76 -0.51
C TRP A 75 -21.15 -3.19 -0.93
N SER A 76 -21.67 -4.00 -0.01
CA SER A 76 -22.34 -5.25 -0.36
C SER A 76 -23.86 -5.01 -0.39
N ARG A 77 -24.56 -5.65 -1.32
CA ARG A 77 -26.02 -5.76 -1.26
C ARG A 77 -26.33 -7.13 -0.67
N ASP A 78 -27.14 -7.16 0.37
CA ASP A 78 -27.75 -8.40 0.81
C ASP A 78 -28.84 -8.78 -0.20
N LEU A 79 -28.59 -9.85 -0.96
CA LEU A 79 -29.51 -10.39 -1.97
C LEU A 79 -30.10 -11.73 -1.51
N SER A 80 -29.97 -12.08 -0.22
CA SER A 80 -30.44 -13.36 0.33
C SER A 80 -31.95 -13.55 0.18
N ASP A 81 -32.71 -12.45 0.27
CA ASP A 81 -34.17 -12.43 0.13
C ASP A 81 -34.66 -12.22 -1.32
N LEU A 82 -33.77 -12.02 -2.29
CA LEU A 82 -34.14 -11.84 -3.69
C LEU A 82 -34.33 -13.21 -4.38
N LYS A 83 -35.50 -13.38 -4.98
CA LYS A 83 -35.80 -14.53 -5.85
C LYS A 83 -34.95 -14.45 -7.12
N ASP A 84 -34.66 -15.59 -7.72
CA ASP A 84 -33.81 -15.66 -8.93
C ASP A 84 -34.34 -14.80 -10.09
N GLU A 85 -35.66 -14.66 -10.17
CA GLU A 85 -36.38 -13.84 -11.16
C GLU A 85 -36.07 -12.34 -11.04
N ASP A 86 -35.74 -11.87 -9.84
CA ASP A 86 -35.50 -10.47 -9.52
C ASP A 86 -34.01 -10.08 -9.60
N ARG A 87 -33.11 -11.06 -9.84
CA ARG A 87 -31.65 -10.86 -9.87
C ARG A 87 -31.11 -10.33 -11.21
N GLU A 88 -31.89 -10.41 -12.29
CA GLU A 88 -31.45 -10.00 -13.63
C GLU A 88 -31.70 -8.50 -13.94
N GLY A 89 -32.24 -7.73 -13.00
CA GLY A 89 -32.44 -6.29 -13.16
C GLY A 89 -31.40 -5.46 -12.41
N THR A 90 -30.44 -4.87 -13.14
CA THR A 90 -29.81 -3.53 -12.93
C THR A 90 -28.25 -3.51 -12.89
N VAL A 91 -27.71 -2.93 -13.99
CA VAL A 91 -26.35 -2.47 -14.37
C VAL A 91 -25.27 -3.51 -14.63
#